data_AF-A0A1U7WKQ4-F1
#
_entry.id   AF-A0A1U7WKQ4-F1
#
_cell.length_a   1.000
_cell.length_b   1.000
_cell.length_c   1.000
_cell.angle_alpha   90.00
_cell.angle_beta   90.00
_cell.angle_gamma   90.00
#
_symmetry.space_group_name_H-M   'P 1'
#
loop_
_entity.id
_entity.type
_entity.pdbx_description
1 polymer ?
#
loop_
_entity_poly.entity_id
_entity_poly.type
_entity_poly.pdbx_seq_one_letter_code
_entity_poly.pdbx_strand_id
1 'polypeptide(L)'
;MVVNSILAAIIAHGNQYYSSQESIYHISSSEKNPLKSCDIQLFLFHSFTKNPWINKDGNIIKVGMPPLFSSMDSFQNYISTYYWPLLKILELANLLSWQRFDKTYKNLKRKIDMAIRLAELYKPYLLFHGSFDDVNTERLRMAMKDCNIEDVLSFDPRYIKWEDYFMNTHFPGAVKRIF
;
A
#
# COMPACT_ATOMS: atom_id res chain seq x y z
N MET A 1 -12.06 6.40 13.55
CA MET A 1 -10.72 6.82 14.02
C MET A 1 -10.36 8.24 13.60
N VAL A 2 -10.22 8.58 12.30
CA VAL A 2 -9.77 9.93 11.86
C VAL A 2 -10.63 11.07 12.41
N VAL A 3 -11.94 11.00 12.25
CA VAL A 3 -12.86 12.02 12.78
C VAL A 3 -12.71 12.14 14.30
N ASN A 4 -12.66 11.01 14.98
CA ASN A 4 -12.59 10.98 16.43
C ASN A 4 -11.26 11.54 16.97
N SER A 5 -10.14 11.28 16.29
CA SER A 5 -8.85 11.85 16.67
C SER A 5 -8.79 13.36 16.39
N ILE A 6 -9.45 13.84 15.33
CA ILE A 6 -9.60 15.28 15.08
C ILE A 6 -10.41 15.92 16.22
N LEU A 7 -11.53 15.34 16.60
CA LEU A 7 -12.34 15.82 17.72
C LEU A 7 -11.55 15.80 19.04
N ALA A 8 -10.80 14.73 19.31
CA ALA A 8 -9.94 14.64 20.49
C ALA A 8 -8.87 15.74 20.50
N ALA A 9 -8.21 15.99 19.36
CA ALA A 9 -7.22 17.06 19.23
C ALA A 9 -7.85 18.44 19.44
N ILE A 10 -9.04 18.69 18.88
CA ILE A 10 -9.79 19.94 19.11
C ILE A 10 -10.10 20.12 20.59
N ILE A 11 -10.58 19.08 21.28
CA ILE A 11 -10.88 19.14 22.71
C ILE A 11 -9.61 19.41 23.53
N ALA A 12 -8.53 18.68 23.25
CA ALA A 12 -7.27 18.81 23.99
C ALA A 12 -6.61 20.18 23.83
N HIS A 13 -6.72 20.80 22.65
CA HIS A 13 -6.07 22.06 22.34
C HIS A 13 -7.01 23.28 22.35
N GLY A 14 -8.32 23.10 22.46
CA GLY A 14 -9.32 24.16 22.27
C GLY A 14 -9.19 25.35 23.22
N ASN A 15 -8.54 25.17 24.38
CA ASN A 15 -8.31 26.23 25.38
C ASN A 15 -6.87 26.78 25.37
N GLN A 16 -5.99 26.28 24.49
CA GLN A 16 -4.60 26.72 24.41
C GLN A 16 -4.46 27.84 23.37
N TYR A 17 -4.57 29.09 23.82
CA TYR A 17 -4.42 30.28 22.97
C TYR A 17 -2.99 30.46 22.40
N TYR A 18 -1.99 29.83 23.04
CA TYR A 18 -0.59 29.86 22.62
C TYR A 18 0.07 28.49 22.86
N SER A 19 -0.22 27.51 22.00
CA SER A 19 0.64 26.33 21.87
C SER A 19 1.64 26.58 20.75
N SER A 20 2.93 26.65 21.08
CA SER A 20 4.03 26.77 20.11
C SER A 20 4.53 25.41 19.59
N GLN A 21 3.94 24.29 20.05
CA GLN A 21 4.32 22.95 19.61
C GLN A 21 3.26 22.34 18.70
N GLU A 22 3.60 22.28 17.41
CA GLU A 22 2.89 21.45 16.45
C GLU A 22 3.09 19.98 16.82
N SER A 23 1.99 19.28 17.11
CA SER A 23 2.01 17.84 17.42
C SER A 23 1.49 17.05 16.24
N ILE A 24 2.29 16.08 15.78
CA ILE A 24 1.85 15.11 14.76
C ILE A 24 1.25 13.90 15.49
N TYR A 25 0.03 13.54 15.08
CA TYR A 25 -0.71 12.40 15.63
C TYR A 25 -0.77 11.26 14.61
N HIS A 26 -0.01 10.19 14.86
CA HIS A 26 -0.09 8.95 14.09
C HIS A 26 -1.21 8.05 14.64
N ILE A 27 -2.28 7.90 13.86
CA ILE A 27 -3.53 7.24 14.29
C ILE A 27 -3.83 5.94 13.52
N SER A 28 -2.89 5.51 12.68
CA SER A 28 -3.04 4.37 11.77
C SER A 28 -1.89 3.38 11.97
N SER A 29 -1.10 3.10 10.93
CA SER A 29 0.08 2.26 11.04
C SER A 29 1.17 2.99 11.84
N SER A 30 1.45 2.48 13.03
CA SER A 30 2.47 2.98 13.96
C SER A 30 3.32 1.83 14.51
N GLU A 31 4.29 2.14 15.35
CA GLU A 31 5.09 1.13 16.05
C GLU A 31 4.23 0.12 16.83
N LYS A 32 3.12 0.55 17.45
CA LYS A 32 2.23 -0.33 18.22
C LYS A 32 1.33 -1.21 17.37
N ASN A 33 1.06 -0.83 16.11
CA ASN A 33 0.30 -1.66 15.17
C ASN A 33 0.76 -1.44 13.72
N PRO A 34 1.93 -1.99 13.34
CA PRO A 34 2.54 -1.71 12.05
C PRO A 34 1.80 -2.44 10.92
N LEU A 35 1.55 -1.74 9.83
CA LEU A 35 1.11 -2.30 8.55
C LEU A 35 2.30 -2.32 7.58
N LYS A 36 2.73 -3.49 7.14
CA LYS A 36 3.82 -3.60 6.15
C LYS A 36 3.26 -3.62 4.74
N SER A 37 4.02 -3.07 3.80
CA SER A 37 3.67 -3.09 2.37
C SER A 37 3.51 -4.51 1.81
N CYS A 38 4.23 -5.50 2.35
CA CYS A 38 4.05 -6.91 2.00
C CYS A 38 2.69 -7.46 2.45
N ASP A 39 2.17 -7.01 3.60
CA ASP A 39 0.88 -7.45 4.12
C ASP A 39 -0.24 -6.98 3.19
N ILE A 40 -0.15 -5.74 2.70
CA ILE A 40 -1.11 -5.19 1.72
C ILE A 40 -1.13 -6.04 0.45
N GLN A 41 0.04 -6.48 -0.05
CA GLN A 41 0.14 -7.33 -1.24
C GLN A 41 -0.47 -8.72 -1.00
N LEU A 42 -0.25 -9.29 0.18
CA LEU A 42 -0.88 -10.54 0.60
C LEU A 42 -2.41 -10.41 0.69
N PHE A 43 -2.92 -9.33 1.27
CA PHE A 43 -4.36 -9.08 1.35
C PHE A 43 -4.98 -8.90 -0.02
N LEU A 44 -4.33 -8.18 -0.94
CA LEU A 44 -4.78 -8.07 -2.33
C LEU A 44 -4.87 -9.44 -3.00
N PHE A 45 -3.82 -10.26 -2.87
CA PHE A 45 -3.79 -11.62 -3.42
C PHE A 45 -4.93 -12.47 -2.84
N HIS A 46 -5.14 -12.47 -1.52
CA HIS A 46 -6.23 -13.22 -0.89
C HIS A 46 -7.60 -12.72 -1.36
N SER A 47 -7.81 -11.41 -1.43
CA SER A 47 -9.10 -10.83 -1.86
C SER A 47 -9.49 -11.24 -3.26
N PHE A 48 -8.57 -11.11 -4.23
CA PHE A 48 -8.86 -11.44 -5.62
C PHE A 48 -8.72 -12.93 -5.94
N THR A 49 -8.14 -13.73 -5.04
CA THR A 49 -8.25 -15.19 -5.14
C THR A 49 -9.62 -15.67 -4.66
N LYS A 50 -10.13 -15.09 -3.57
CA LYS A 50 -11.45 -15.43 -3.01
C LYS A 50 -12.60 -14.90 -3.87
N ASN A 51 -12.48 -13.68 -4.38
CA ASN A 51 -13.47 -13.03 -5.23
C ASN A 51 -12.79 -12.58 -6.53
N PRO A 52 -12.57 -13.51 -7.48
CA PRO A 52 -11.82 -13.19 -8.68
C PRO A 52 -12.61 -12.27 -9.61
N TRP A 53 -11.87 -11.40 -10.29
CA TRP A 53 -12.44 -10.50 -11.27
C TRP A 53 -12.92 -11.27 -12.50
N ILE A 54 -14.09 -10.93 -13.03
CA ILE A 54 -14.63 -11.48 -14.27
C ILE A 54 -14.43 -10.46 -15.39
N ASN A 55 -13.72 -10.87 -16.44
CA ASN A 55 -13.48 -9.99 -17.58
C ASN A 55 -14.76 -9.76 -18.41
N LYS A 56 -14.68 -8.91 -19.42
CA LYS A 56 -15.83 -8.58 -20.31
C LYS A 56 -16.38 -9.80 -21.07
N ASP A 57 -15.60 -10.85 -21.20
CA ASP A 57 -15.94 -12.07 -21.93
C ASP A 57 -16.49 -13.16 -20.99
N GLY A 58 -16.66 -12.87 -19.69
CA GLY A 58 -17.12 -13.84 -18.69
C GLY A 58 -16.02 -14.74 -18.12
N ASN A 59 -14.75 -14.51 -18.48
CA ASN A 59 -13.62 -15.31 -18.01
C ASN A 59 -13.08 -14.81 -16.66
N ILE A 60 -12.80 -15.77 -15.77
CA ILE A 60 -12.17 -15.52 -14.47
C ILE A 60 -10.70 -15.10 -14.67
N ILE A 61 -10.33 -13.96 -14.12
CA ILE A 61 -8.94 -13.51 -14.06
C ILE A 61 -8.25 -14.17 -12.86
N LYS A 62 -7.35 -15.12 -13.15
CA LYS A 62 -6.52 -15.76 -12.12
C LYS A 62 -5.42 -14.80 -11.66
N VAL A 63 -5.41 -14.50 -10.37
CA VAL A 63 -4.35 -13.70 -9.75
C VAL A 63 -3.27 -14.64 -9.23
N GLY A 64 -2.01 -14.34 -9.58
CA GLY A 64 -0.84 -15.02 -9.02
C GLY A 64 -0.30 -14.26 -7.82
N MET A 65 0.37 -14.97 -6.91
CA MET A 65 1.09 -14.33 -5.81
C MET A 65 2.18 -13.42 -6.39
N PRO A 66 2.16 -12.10 -6.11
CA PRO A 66 3.18 -11.21 -6.62
C PRO A 66 4.55 -11.52 -5.98
N PRO A 67 5.66 -11.35 -6.71
CA PRO A 67 6.98 -11.40 -6.10
C PRO A 67 7.13 -10.24 -5.09
N LEU A 68 7.53 -10.59 -3.87
CA LEU A 68 7.79 -9.62 -2.81
C LEU A 68 9.25 -9.21 -2.84
N PHE A 69 9.51 -7.90 -2.75
CA PHE A 69 10.85 -7.33 -2.77
C PHE A 69 11.11 -6.56 -1.47
N SER A 70 12.24 -6.82 -0.84
CA SER A 70 12.68 -6.11 0.37
C SER A 70 13.50 -4.86 0.06
N SER A 71 14.01 -4.73 -1.17
CA SER A 71 14.83 -3.59 -1.61
C SER A 71 14.72 -3.36 -3.11
N MET A 72 15.14 -2.16 -3.58
CA MET A 72 15.25 -1.93 -5.02
C MET A 72 16.27 -2.83 -5.69
N ASP A 73 17.35 -3.19 -5.00
CA ASP A 73 18.36 -4.11 -5.55
C ASP A 73 17.75 -5.48 -5.80
N SER A 74 16.93 -5.99 -4.87
CA SER A 74 16.22 -7.27 -5.06
C SER A 74 15.25 -7.24 -6.24
N PHE A 75 14.55 -6.11 -6.44
CA PHE A 75 13.68 -5.90 -7.60
C PHE A 75 14.48 -5.81 -8.91
N GLN A 76 15.55 -5.02 -8.94
CA GLN A 76 16.39 -4.86 -10.13
C GLN A 76 17.06 -6.17 -10.53
N ASN A 77 17.56 -6.94 -9.55
CA ASN A 77 18.09 -8.27 -9.77
C ASN A 77 17.04 -9.19 -10.38
N TYR A 78 15.81 -9.18 -9.86
CA TYR A 78 14.72 -9.98 -10.43
C TYR A 78 14.42 -9.60 -11.89
N ILE A 79 14.35 -8.31 -12.22
CA ILE A 79 14.18 -7.85 -13.62
C ILE A 79 15.38 -8.29 -14.49
N SER A 80 16.61 -8.18 -13.98
CA SER A 80 17.86 -8.59 -14.64
C SER A 80 17.97 -10.08 -14.89
N THR A 81 17.52 -10.90 -13.96
CA THR A 81 17.58 -12.35 -14.10
C THR A 81 16.47 -12.88 -15.01
N TYR A 82 15.25 -12.37 -14.90
CA TYR A 82 14.09 -13.00 -15.55
C TYR A 82 13.57 -12.25 -16.77
N TYR A 83 13.63 -10.91 -16.81
CA TYR A 83 12.95 -10.12 -17.84
C TYR A 83 13.89 -9.56 -18.90
N TRP A 84 15.05 -9.02 -18.50
CA TRP A 84 16.04 -8.49 -19.44
C TRP A 84 16.56 -9.54 -20.44
N PRO A 85 16.87 -10.80 -20.04
CA PRO A 85 17.33 -11.81 -20.98
C PRO A 85 16.24 -12.19 -21.98
N LEU A 86 14.99 -12.35 -21.53
CA LEU A 86 13.85 -12.63 -22.40
C LEU A 86 13.63 -11.51 -23.41
N LEU A 87 13.76 -10.25 -22.99
CA LEU A 87 13.64 -9.10 -23.89
C LEU A 87 14.77 -9.07 -24.92
N LYS A 88 16.02 -9.37 -24.53
CA LYS A 88 17.16 -9.47 -25.45
C LYS A 88 17.01 -10.60 -26.46
N ILE A 89 16.52 -11.77 -26.03
CA ILE A 89 16.22 -12.89 -26.93
C ILE A 89 15.16 -12.47 -27.95
N LEU A 90 14.11 -11.77 -27.51
CA LEU A 90 13.06 -11.27 -28.39
C LEU A 90 13.58 -10.19 -29.36
N GLU A 91 14.49 -9.33 -28.91
CA GLU A 91 15.15 -8.33 -29.77
C GLU A 91 15.95 -8.98 -30.90
N LEU A 92 16.76 -9.99 -30.58
CA LEU A 92 17.51 -10.77 -31.56
C LEU A 92 16.56 -11.51 -32.52
N ALA A 93 15.52 -12.17 -32.01
CA ALA A 93 14.52 -12.83 -32.83
C ALA A 93 13.81 -11.83 -33.75
N ASN A 94 13.51 -10.62 -33.27
CA ASN A 94 12.90 -9.57 -34.06
C ASN A 94 13.82 -9.12 -35.21
N LEU A 95 15.12 -8.95 -34.94
CA LEU A 95 16.12 -8.59 -35.95
C LEU A 95 16.25 -9.67 -37.03
N LEU A 96 16.37 -10.93 -36.62
CA LEU A 96 16.51 -12.08 -37.53
C LEU A 96 15.23 -12.38 -38.34
N SER A 97 14.07 -11.91 -37.86
CA SER A 97 12.76 -12.14 -38.49
C SER A 97 12.27 -10.94 -39.29
N TRP A 98 13.16 -10.07 -39.80
CA TRP A 98 12.80 -8.83 -40.53
C TRP A 98 11.74 -8.00 -39.79
N GLN A 99 11.94 -7.78 -38.48
CA GLN A 99 11.09 -6.94 -37.63
C GLN A 99 9.64 -7.45 -37.42
N ARG A 100 9.37 -8.73 -37.70
CA ARG A 100 8.03 -9.34 -37.52
C ARG A 100 7.45 -9.19 -36.10
N PHE A 101 8.31 -9.11 -35.08
CA PHE A 101 7.91 -9.05 -33.67
C PHE A 101 8.05 -7.64 -33.07
N ASP A 102 8.24 -6.60 -33.88
CA ASP A 102 8.58 -5.26 -33.42
C ASP A 102 7.53 -4.69 -32.46
N LYS A 103 6.25 -4.86 -32.79
CA LYS A 103 5.13 -4.47 -31.92
C LYS A 103 5.19 -5.17 -30.57
N THR A 104 5.49 -6.46 -30.55
CA THR A 104 5.57 -7.27 -29.32
C THR A 104 6.76 -6.85 -28.47
N TYR A 105 7.94 -6.68 -29.08
CA TYR A 105 9.15 -6.18 -28.42
C TYR A 105 8.92 -4.81 -27.78
N LYS A 106 8.43 -3.83 -28.56
CA LYS A 106 8.16 -2.48 -28.05
C LYS A 106 7.14 -2.48 -26.91
N ASN A 107 6.10 -3.31 -27.01
CA ASN A 107 5.10 -3.43 -25.95
C ASN A 107 5.68 -4.04 -24.67
N LEU A 108 6.50 -5.09 -24.78
CA LEU A 108 7.12 -5.74 -23.62
C LEU A 108 8.15 -4.81 -22.96
N LYS A 109 9.00 -4.16 -23.75
CA LYS A 109 9.95 -3.15 -23.25
C LYS A 109 9.22 -2.04 -22.48
N ARG A 110 8.16 -1.48 -23.07
CA ARG A 110 7.35 -0.43 -22.42
C ARG A 110 6.77 -0.90 -21.08
N LYS A 111 6.29 -2.15 -20.99
CA LYS A 111 5.76 -2.70 -19.73
C LYS A 111 6.85 -2.84 -18.66
N ILE A 112 8.04 -3.30 -19.03
CA ILE A 112 9.19 -3.40 -18.11
C ILE A 112 9.60 -2.00 -17.65
N ASP A 113 9.76 -1.04 -18.57
CA ASP A 113 10.12 0.34 -18.24
C ASP A 113 9.07 0.98 -17.30
N MET A 114 7.77 0.72 -17.54
CA MET A 114 6.69 1.21 -16.69
C MET A 114 6.75 0.60 -15.28
N ALA A 115 7.03 -0.70 -15.16
CA ALA A 115 7.19 -1.35 -13.86
C ALA A 115 8.37 -0.77 -13.08
N ILE A 116 9.50 -0.52 -13.74
CA ILE A 116 10.67 0.13 -13.13
C ILE A 116 10.31 1.52 -12.62
N ARG A 117 9.70 2.36 -13.46
CA ARG A 117 9.29 3.72 -13.08
C ARG A 117 8.31 3.73 -11.90
N LEU A 118 7.38 2.77 -11.88
CA LEU A 118 6.42 2.65 -10.78
C LEU A 118 7.13 2.26 -9.48
N ALA A 119 8.06 1.29 -9.53
CA ALA A 119 8.85 0.89 -8.38
C ALA A 119 9.70 2.05 -7.84
N GLU A 120 10.32 2.85 -8.71
CA GLU A 120 11.09 4.04 -8.34
C GLU A 120 10.20 5.12 -7.69
N LEU A 121 9.03 5.40 -8.29
CA LEU A 121 8.09 6.39 -7.78
C LEU A 121 7.54 6.01 -6.40
N TYR A 122 7.23 4.71 -6.19
CA TYR A 122 6.64 4.22 -4.95
C TYR A 122 7.67 3.70 -3.93
N LYS A 123 8.96 3.72 -4.27
CA LYS A 123 10.07 3.36 -3.37
C LYS A 123 9.92 3.91 -1.94
N PRO A 124 9.68 5.22 -1.71
CA PRO A 124 9.62 5.75 -0.36
C PRO A 124 8.42 5.27 0.47
N TYR A 125 7.42 4.65 -0.17
CA TYR A 125 6.25 4.09 0.51
C TYR A 125 6.36 2.58 0.68
N LEU A 126 6.74 1.88 -0.38
CA LEU A 126 6.79 0.41 -0.40
C LEU A 126 8.00 -0.15 0.33
N LEU A 127 9.13 0.56 0.29
CA LEU A 127 10.42 0.15 0.87
C LEU A 127 10.82 1.01 2.06
N PHE A 128 9.87 1.69 2.69
CA PHE A 128 10.10 2.35 3.96
C PHE A 128 10.29 1.30 5.06
N HIS A 129 11.41 1.36 5.78
CA HIS A 129 11.71 0.42 6.86
C HIS A 129 11.46 1.03 8.25
N GLY A 130 11.14 2.32 8.31
CA GLY A 130 10.78 2.98 9.55
C GLY A 130 9.38 2.60 10.02
N SER A 131 9.15 2.80 11.31
CA SER A 131 7.81 2.84 11.89
C SER A 131 7.61 4.23 12.48
N PHE A 132 6.38 4.72 12.41
CA PHE A 132 6.04 6.00 13.02
C PHE A 132 5.73 5.81 14.50
N ASP A 133 6.37 6.61 15.34
CA ASP A 133 6.04 6.69 16.76
C ASP A 133 4.62 7.25 16.94
N ASP A 134 3.87 6.71 17.89
CA ASP A 134 2.52 7.14 18.24
C ASP A 134 2.41 7.69 19.67
N VAL A 135 3.52 8.04 20.32
CA VAL A 135 3.52 8.63 21.68
C VAL A 135 2.61 9.85 21.79
N ASN A 136 2.59 10.74 20.80
CA ASN A 136 1.68 11.90 20.83
C ASN A 136 0.21 11.47 20.79
N THR A 137 -0.12 10.46 19.98
CA THR A 137 -1.47 9.88 19.91
C THR A 137 -1.83 9.22 21.23
N GLU A 138 -0.90 8.49 21.86
CA GLU A 138 -1.11 7.90 23.18
C GLU A 138 -1.38 8.98 24.24
N ARG A 139 -0.58 10.04 24.27
CA ARG A 139 -0.78 11.18 25.19
C ARG A 139 -2.14 11.82 24.97
N LEU A 140 -2.55 12.01 23.70
CA LEU A 140 -3.86 12.55 23.37
C LEU A 140 -4.99 11.65 23.87
N ARG A 141 -4.86 10.33 23.70
CA ARG A 141 -5.83 9.35 24.23
C ARG A 141 -5.91 9.40 25.75
N MET A 142 -4.78 9.45 26.44
CA MET A 142 -4.71 9.56 27.89
C MET A 142 -5.39 10.85 28.40
N ALA A 143 -5.20 11.97 27.71
CA ALA A 143 -5.92 13.20 28.02
C ALA A 143 -7.45 13.05 27.85
N MET A 144 -7.92 12.32 26.81
CA MET A 144 -9.35 12.03 26.66
C MET A 144 -9.89 11.10 27.76
N LYS A 145 -9.03 10.25 28.34
CA LYS A 145 -9.38 9.39 29.46
C LYS A 145 -9.64 10.19 30.73
N ASP A 146 -8.81 11.19 31.00
CA ASP A 146 -8.99 12.11 32.13
C ASP A 146 -10.29 12.91 32.02
N CYS A 147 -10.77 13.13 30.78
CA CYS A 147 -12.07 13.74 30.50
C CYS A 147 -13.25 12.74 30.44
N ASN A 148 -13.05 11.44 30.68
CA ASN A 148 -14.05 10.37 30.53
C ASN A 148 -14.69 10.28 29.12
N ILE A 149 -13.97 10.68 28.07
CA ILE A 149 -14.46 10.68 26.67
C ILE A 149 -13.69 9.68 25.79
N GLU A 150 -12.61 9.06 26.30
CA GLU A 150 -11.81 8.08 25.56
C GLU A 150 -12.67 6.94 24.97
N ASP A 151 -13.60 6.38 25.75
CA ASP A 151 -14.48 5.30 25.30
C ASP A 151 -15.44 5.72 24.17
N VAL A 152 -15.77 7.01 24.10
CA VAL A 152 -16.66 7.58 23.08
C VAL A 152 -15.90 7.84 21.78
N LEU A 153 -14.70 8.44 21.87
CA LEU A 153 -13.89 8.79 20.70
C LEU A 153 -13.02 7.62 20.20
N SER A 154 -12.74 6.60 21.00
CA SER A 154 -12.02 5.36 20.66
C SER A 154 -11.30 5.33 19.29
N PHE A 155 -10.02 5.74 19.29
CA PHE A 155 -9.16 5.77 18.10
C PHE A 155 -7.82 5.06 18.33
N ASP A 156 -7.83 3.95 19.06
CA ASP A 156 -6.59 3.21 19.36
C ASP A 156 -6.15 2.47 18.11
N PRO A 157 -4.94 2.72 17.59
CA PRO A 157 -4.46 2.00 16.42
C PRO A 157 -4.38 0.50 16.68
N ARG A 158 -4.19 0.03 17.93
CA ARG A 158 -4.11 -1.40 18.27
C ARG A 158 -5.37 -2.19 18.00
N TYR A 159 -6.54 -1.55 17.92
CA TYR A 159 -7.79 -2.23 17.61
C TYR A 159 -8.01 -2.43 16.09
N ILE A 160 -7.15 -1.87 15.24
CA ILE A 160 -7.24 -2.08 13.80
C ILE A 160 -6.77 -3.50 13.47
N LYS A 161 -7.72 -4.33 13.01
CA LYS A 161 -7.40 -5.61 12.37
C LYS A 161 -7.15 -5.35 10.89
N TRP A 162 -5.89 -5.14 10.50
CA TRP A 162 -5.52 -4.73 9.14
C TRP A 162 -6.09 -5.63 8.04
N GLU A 163 -5.95 -6.95 8.20
CA GLU A 163 -6.50 -7.91 7.23
C GLU A 163 -8.01 -7.74 7.06
N ASP A 164 -8.76 -7.70 8.16
CA ASP A 164 -10.22 -7.52 8.14
C ASP A 164 -10.62 -6.18 7.50
N TYR A 165 -9.95 -5.09 7.88
CA TYR A 165 -10.16 -3.78 7.29
C TYR A 165 -9.94 -3.80 5.76
N PHE A 166 -8.83 -4.36 5.29
CA PHE A 166 -8.54 -4.38 3.86
C PHE A 166 -9.48 -5.30 3.08
N MET A 167 -9.67 -6.53 3.57
CA MET A 167 -10.42 -7.58 2.89
C MET A 167 -11.92 -7.29 2.85
N ASN A 168 -12.49 -6.74 3.93
CA ASN A 168 -13.94 -6.61 4.09
C ASN A 168 -14.45 -5.17 3.95
N THR A 169 -13.58 -4.17 4.10
CA THR A 169 -13.97 -2.75 4.00
C THR A 169 -13.30 -2.04 2.82
N HIS A 170 -11.97 -2.02 2.79
CA HIS A 170 -11.23 -1.16 1.86
C HIS A 170 -11.32 -1.63 0.40
N PHE A 171 -10.91 -2.87 0.09
CA PHE A 171 -10.92 -3.35 -1.29
C PHE A 171 -12.32 -3.48 -1.88
N PRO A 172 -13.34 -4.03 -1.18
CA PRO A 172 -14.70 -4.04 -1.70
C PRO A 172 -15.24 -2.63 -1.96
N GLY A 173 -14.94 -1.69 -1.06
CA GLY A 173 -15.31 -0.28 -1.22
C GLY A 173 -14.67 0.39 -2.43
N ALA A 174 -13.38 0.12 -2.66
CA ALA A 174 -12.66 0.60 -3.84
C ALA A 174 -13.22 0.00 -5.14
N VAL A 175 -13.42 -1.32 -5.17
CA VAL A 175 -14.01 -2.02 -6.32
C VAL A 175 -15.37 -1.43 -6.68
N LYS A 176 -16.26 -1.24 -5.71
CA LYS A 176 -17.62 -0.72 -5.94
C LYS A 176 -17.66 0.73 -6.45
N ARG A 177 -16.64 1.54 -6.16
CA ARG A 177 -16.65 2.99 -6.44
C ARG A 177 -15.79 3.40 -7.63
N ILE A 178 -14.73 2.66 -7.90
CA ILE A 178 -13.72 3.01 -8.91
C ILE A 178 -13.96 2.26 -10.22
N PHE A 179 -14.56 1.07 -10.15
CA PHE A 179 -14.77 0.17 -11.29
C PHE A 179 -16.25 -0.16 -11.46
#